data_AF-A0A383F556-F1
#
_entry.id   AF-A0A383F556-F1
#
_cell.length_a   1.000
_cell.length_b   1.000
_cell.length_c   1.000
_cell.angle_alpha   90.00
_cell.angle_beta   90.00
_cell.angle_gamma   90.00
#
_symmetry.space_group_name_H-M   'P 1'
#
loop_
_entity.id
_entity.type
_entity.pdbx_description
1 polymer ?
#
loop_
_entity_poly.entity_id
_entity_poly.type
_entity_poly.pdbx_seq_one_letter_code
_entity_poly.pdbx_strand_id
1 'polypeptide(L)'
;LLTAERNGYSSATLGCPFICADGFIGTNDFRVDIPEGYILKEAYVAQAIAAADALIALTHFKGHSMGVIGGALKNLGIGAQSKRGKFNVHMGGHPTYGLGAAGVFHPENFKGKENTPDWEILEDCCPFGLYNINENDELEWDGDKCANCLGCFGVMGPRGLMDIPPVQFDAVDAAIADACLGVEKAVGNGKVGYVNMAVDVSPACDCAGHADVPIVPHLGIFASTDAV
;
A
#
# COMPACT_ATOMS: atom_id res chain seq x y z
N LEU A 1 13.21 11.13 2.32
CA LEU A 1 13.78 12.42 1.87
C LEU A 1 14.51 12.29 0.54
N LEU A 2 15.60 11.50 0.43
CA LEU A 2 16.36 11.34 -0.83
C LEU A 2 15.50 10.96 -2.05
N THR A 3 14.56 10.03 -1.91
CA THR A 3 13.65 9.66 -3.01
C THR A 3 12.77 10.84 -3.45
N ALA A 4 12.28 11.64 -2.51
CA ALA A 4 11.44 12.80 -2.82
C ALA A 4 12.25 13.85 -3.61
N GLU A 5 13.46 14.17 -3.15
CA GLU A 5 14.37 15.11 -3.82
C GLU A 5 14.78 14.64 -5.22
N ARG A 6 15.09 13.35 -5.38
CA ARG A 6 15.39 12.75 -6.71
C ARG A 6 14.24 12.89 -7.70
N ASN A 7 13.00 12.97 -7.22
CA ASN A 7 11.81 13.18 -8.02
C ASN A 7 11.38 14.67 -8.07
N GLY A 8 12.23 15.60 -7.62
CA GLY A 8 11.95 17.04 -7.67
C GLY A 8 11.04 17.56 -6.57
N TYR A 9 10.68 16.74 -5.56
CA TYR A 9 9.93 17.19 -4.39
C TYR A 9 10.87 17.81 -3.35
N SER A 10 11.53 18.89 -3.73
CA SER A 10 12.35 19.71 -2.84
C SER A 10 11.71 21.07 -2.64
N SER A 11 11.99 21.74 -1.52
CA SER A 11 11.44 23.08 -1.28
C SER A 11 11.88 24.10 -2.34
N ALA A 12 13.06 23.91 -2.93
CA ALA A 12 13.59 24.76 -4.00
C ALA A 12 12.80 24.61 -5.30
N THR A 13 12.40 23.38 -5.65
CA THR A 13 11.62 23.08 -6.85
C THR A 13 10.14 23.43 -6.68
N LEU A 14 9.57 23.14 -5.50
CA LEU A 14 8.15 23.34 -5.22
C LEU A 14 7.80 24.79 -4.88
N GLY A 15 8.79 25.59 -4.45
CA GLY A 15 8.54 26.95 -3.93
C GLY A 15 7.84 26.98 -2.56
N CYS A 16 7.69 25.83 -1.91
CA CYS A 16 7.10 25.68 -0.58
C CYS A 16 7.82 24.57 0.21
N PRO A 17 7.72 24.53 1.55
CA PRO A 17 8.36 23.47 2.33
C PRO A 17 7.87 22.07 1.97
N PHE A 18 8.80 21.14 1.77
CA PHE A 18 8.50 19.71 1.73
C PHE A 18 8.50 19.11 3.14
N ILE A 19 7.48 18.30 3.47
CA ILE A 19 7.36 17.62 4.77
C ILE A 19 6.92 16.17 4.53
N CYS A 20 7.61 15.21 5.16
CA CYS A 20 7.08 13.85 5.32
C CYS A 20 5.99 13.87 6.41
N ALA A 21 4.73 13.80 6.00
CA ALA A 21 3.60 14.08 6.88
C ALA A 21 3.45 13.10 8.07
N ASP A 22 3.96 11.88 7.93
CA ASP A 22 3.98 10.83 8.95
C ASP A 22 5.31 10.78 9.74
N GLY A 23 6.12 11.84 9.64
CA GLY A 23 7.37 11.99 10.38
C GLY A 23 8.56 11.28 9.75
N PHE A 24 9.73 11.39 10.39
CA PHE A 24 11.01 10.95 9.80
C PHE A 24 11.07 9.42 9.55
N ILE A 25 10.47 8.63 10.44
CA ILE A 25 10.41 7.15 10.33
C ILE A 25 9.01 6.62 10.00
N GLY A 26 8.05 7.50 9.70
CA GLY A 26 6.69 7.14 9.30
C GLY A 26 5.74 6.70 10.43
N THR A 27 6.07 7.03 11.68
CA THR A 27 5.29 6.61 12.88
C THR A 27 4.49 7.73 13.53
N ASN A 28 4.55 8.96 13.01
CA ASN A 28 3.80 10.09 13.54
C ASN A 28 2.40 10.07 12.93
N ASP A 29 1.42 9.68 13.72
CA ASP A 29 0.05 9.57 13.25
C ASP A 29 -0.97 10.06 14.28
N PHE A 30 -2.15 10.34 13.77
CA PHE A 30 -3.32 10.71 14.52
C PHE A 30 -4.38 9.65 14.27
N ARG A 31 -4.83 9.02 15.35
CA ARG A 31 -5.89 8.02 15.28
C ARG A 31 -7.23 8.72 15.11
N VAL A 32 -8.00 8.25 14.12
CA VAL A 32 -9.35 8.72 13.84
C VAL A 32 -10.29 7.54 13.92
N ASP A 33 -11.34 7.64 14.74
CA ASP A 33 -12.36 6.60 14.81
C ASP A 33 -13.34 6.74 13.62
N ILE A 34 -13.61 5.62 12.96
CA ILE A 34 -14.51 5.50 11.80
C ILE A 34 -15.46 4.30 12.03
N PRO A 35 -16.33 4.33 13.06
CA PRO A 35 -17.21 3.20 13.37
C PRO A 35 -18.11 2.78 12.19
N GLU A 36 -18.42 3.72 11.29
CA GLU A 36 -19.18 3.49 10.06
C GLU A 36 -18.37 2.90 8.89
N GLY A 37 -17.05 2.79 9.01
CA GLY A 37 -16.22 2.17 7.97
C GLY A 37 -16.62 0.71 7.73
N TYR A 38 -16.46 0.22 6.52
CA TYR A 38 -16.92 -1.11 6.11
C TYR A 38 -16.06 -2.23 6.71
N ILE A 39 -14.74 -2.15 6.55
CA ILE A 39 -13.74 -3.05 7.13
C ILE A 39 -13.08 -2.40 8.35
N LEU A 40 -12.51 -1.21 8.17
CA LEU A 40 -11.74 -0.53 9.21
C LEU A 40 -12.67 0.26 10.12
N LYS A 41 -12.42 0.18 11.44
CA LYS A 41 -13.15 0.96 12.46
C LYS A 41 -12.34 2.12 13.01
N GLU A 42 -11.08 2.22 12.59
CA GLU A 42 -10.14 3.27 12.92
C GLU A 42 -9.14 3.45 11.77
N ALA A 43 -8.71 4.69 11.55
CA ALA A 43 -7.65 5.04 10.61
C ALA A 43 -6.49 5.73 11.35
N TYR A 44 -5.29 5.61 10.79
CA TYR A 44 -4.06 6.19 11.35
C TYR A 44 -3.46 7.18 10.37
N VAL A 45 -4.02 8.38 10.39
CA VAL A 45 -3.73 9.47 9.45
C VAL A 45 -2.41 10.11 9.80
N ALA A 46 -1.59 10.42 8.81
CA ALA A 46 -0.33 11.12 8.99
C ALA A 46 -0.55 12.42 9.79
N GLN A 47 0.22 12.62 10.86
CA GLN A 47 -0.07 13.65 11.86
C GLN A 47 -0.10 15.07 11.28
N ALA A 48 0.79 15.39 10.33
CA ALA A 48 0.80 16.72 9.70
C ALA A 48 -0.42 16.97 8.80
N ILE A 49 -0.97 15.92 8.17
CA ILE A 49 -2.21 16.02 7.38
C ILE A 49 -3.41 16.21 8.32
N ALA A 50 -3.48 15.43 9.40
CA ALA A 50 -4.56 15.56 10.39
C ALA A 50 -4.59 16.95 11.08
N ALA A 51 -3.44 17.63 11.17
CA ALA A 51 -3.33 18.97 11.73
C ALA A 51 -3.64 20.11 10.75
N ALA A 52 -3.91 19.80 9.47
CA ALA A 52 -4.15 20.82 8.45
C ALA A 52 -5.55 21.45 8.59
N ASP A 53 -5.64 22.77 8.39
CA ASP A 53 -6.94 23.47 8.36
C ASP A 53 -7.78 23.13 7.12
N ALA A 54 -7.12 22.79 6.01
CA ALA A 54 -7.69 22.35 4.75
C ALA A 54 -6.64 21.55 3.97
N LEU A 55 -7.08 20.69 3.04
CA LEU A 55 -6.22 19.82 2.24
C LEU A 55 -6.59 19.92 0.76
N ILE A 56 -5.58 20.07 -0.11
CA ILE A 56 -5.73 19.84 -1.54
C ILE A 56 -4.95 18.60 -1.93
N ALA A 57 -5.65 17.54 -2.31
CA ALA A 57 -5.06 16.30 -2.80
C ALA A 57 -4.77 16.44 -4.29
N LEU A 58 -3.49 16.58 -4.64
CA LEU A 58 -3.02 16.55 -6.02
C LEU A 58 -2.57 15.13 -6.37
N THR A 59 -3.24 14.52 -7.33
CA THR A 59 -3.10 13.11 -7.64
C THR A 59 -2.97 12.87 -9.14
N HIS A 60 -2.44 11.71 -9.49
CA HIS A 60 -2.28 11.26 -10.86
C HIS A 60 -2.98 9.91 -11.02
N PHE A 61 -3.80 9.79 -12.06
CA PHE A 61 -4.46 8.52 -12.37
C PHE A 61 -3.44 7.49 -12.85
N LYS A 62 -3.51 6.28 -12.30
CA LYS A 62 -2.63 5.15 -12.64
C LYS A 62 -3.34 3.83 -12.47
N GLY A 63 -2.89 2.79 -13.15
CA GLY A 63 -3.35 1.43 -12.89
C GLY A 63 -2.79 0.87 -11.59
N HIS A 64 -3.26 -0.31 -11.22
CA HIS A 64 -2.78 -1.08 -10.07
C HIS A 64 -2.89 -2.58 -10.38
N SER A 65 -1.88 -3.36 -9.96
CA SER A 65 -1.90 -4.82 -10.13
C SER A 65 -3.02 -5.52 -9.36
N MET A 66 -3.68 -4.81 -8.44
CA MET A 66 -4.81 -5.31 -7.64
C MET A 66 -6.18 -4.90 -8.21
N GLY A 67 -6.23 -4.40 -9.44
CA GLY A 67 -7.50 -4.15 -10.16
C GLY A 67 -8.13 -2.77 -9.95
N VAL A 68 -7.58 -1.92 -9.08
CA VAL A 68 -8.04 -0.53 -8.89
C VAL A 68 -7.30 0.49 -9.77
N ILE A 69 -7.96 1.61 -10.03
CA ILE A 69 -7.32 2.82 -10.54
C ILE A 69 -6.86 3.65 -9.34
N GLY A 70 -5.58 3.94 -9.28
CA GLY A 70 -5.03 4.92 -8.33
C GLY A 70 -5.53 6.32 -8.68
N GLY A 71 -5.91 7.09 -7.67
CA GLY A 71 -6.47 8.43 -7.77
C GLY A 71 -6.53 9.07 -6.38
N ALA A 72 -7.51 9.95 -6.14
CA ALA A 72 -7.68 10.59 -4.83
C ALA A 72 -7.88 9.58 -3.70
N LEU A 73 -8.78 8.61 -3.90
CA LEU A 73 -9.13 7.60 -2.89
C LEU A 73 -7.89 6.82 -2.43
N LYS A 74 -7.10 6.29 -3.37
CA LYS A 74 -5.86 5.58 -3.02
C LYS A 74 -4.84 6.53 -2.38
N ASN A 75 -4.72 7.76 -2.87
CA ASN A 75 -3.73 8.71 -2.34
C ASN A 75 -4.03 9.05 -0.88
N LEU A 76 -5.28 9.27 -0.50
CA LEU A 76 -5.63 9.52 0.91
C LEU A 76 -5.69 8.22 1.73
N GLY A 77 -6.29 7.16 1.18
CA GLY A 77 -6.43 5.87 1.85
C GLY A 77 -5.12 5.12 2.08
N ILE A 78 -4.09 5.35 1.26
CA ILE A 78 -2.75 4.77 1.43
C ILE A 78 -1.70 5.85 1.71
N GLY A 79 -1.60 6.86 0.85
CA GLY A 79 -0.52 7.85 0.87
C GLY A 79 -0.56 8.79 2.09
N ALA A 80 -1.75 9.18 2.53
CA ALA A 80 -1.95 10.02 3.72
C ALA A 80 -2.01 9.24 5.04
N GLN A 81 -1.80 7.92 5.01
CA GLN A 81 -1.70 7.09 6.20
C GLN A 81 -0.24 6.98 6.66
N SER A 82 -0.05 6.76 7.96
CA SER A 82 1.24 6.40 8.52
C SER A 82 1.66 4.98 8.15
N LYS A 83 2.86 4.56 8.54
CA LYS A 83 3.29 3.16 8.39
C LYS A 83 2.32 2.19 9.06
N ARG A 84 1.78 2.55 10.23
CA ARG A 84 0.76 1.75 10.93
C ARG A 84 -0.57 1.75 10.18
N GLY A 85 -1.01 2.90 9.67
CA GLY A 85 -2.25 2.97 8.88
C GLY A 85 -2.16 2.15 7.60
N LYS A 86 -1.03 2.25 6.87
CA LYS A 86 -0.74 1.43 5.69
C LYS A 86 -0.77 -0.06 6.01
N PHE A 87 -0.18 -0.47 7.14
CA PHE A 87 -0.23 -1.85 7.61
C PHE A 87 -1.68 -2.33 7.83
N ASN A 88 -2.52 -1.51 8.49
CA ASN A 88 -3.92 -1.83 8.69
C ASN A 88 -4.72 -1.93 7.39
N VAL A 89 -4.51 -1.01 6.43
CA VAL A 89 -5.19 -1.05 5.13
C VAL A 89 -4.81 -2.30 4.32
N HIS A 90 -3.59 -2.80 4.48
CA HIS A 90 -3.13 -4.08 3.90
C HIS A 90 -3.50 -5.30 4.76
N MET A 91 -4.57 -5.20 5.57
CA MET A 91 -5.11 -6.27 6.40
C MET A 91 -4.09 -6.83 7.42
N GLY A 92 -3.19 -5.97 7.88
CA GLY A 92 -2.19 -6.24 8.90
C GLY A 92 -2.74 -6.94 10.13
N GLY A 93 -2.47 -8.24 10.28
CA GLY A 93 -2.92 -9.03 11.43
C GLY A 93 -4.44 -9.28 11.48
N HIS A 94 -5.17 -9.01 10.40
CA HIS A 94 -6.62 -9.27 10.35
C HIS A 94 -6.86 -10.79 10.36
N PRO A 95 -7.71 -11.33 11.26
CA PRO A 95 -7.88 -12.77 11.45
C PRO A 95 -8.50 -13.50 10.25
N THR A 96 -9.12 -12.76 9.32
CA THR A 96 -9.77 -13.31 8.13
C THR A 96 -9.09 -12.94 6.83
N TYR A 97 -8.40 -11.80 6.80
CA TYR A 97 -7.93 -11.19 5.55
C TYR A 97 -6.43 -10.96 5.53
N GLY A 98 -5.72 -11.12 6.65
CA GLY A 98 -4.28 -11.04 6.65
C GLY A 98 -3.65 -12.21 5.87
N LEU A 99 -2.47 -12.00 5.30
CA LEU A 99 -1.63 -12.99 4.65
C LEU A 99 -1.48 -14.28 5.47
N GLY A 100 -1.24 -14.20 6.77
CA GLY A 100 -1.13 -15.40 7.61
C GLY A 100 -2.42 -16.22 7.67
N ALA A 101 -3.58 -15.59 7.54
CA ALA A 101 -4.89 -16.23 7.63
C ALA A 101 -5.47 -16.64 6.27
N ALA A 102 -5.22 -15.84 5.22
CA ALA A 102 -5.85 -15.96 3.92
C ALA A 102 -4.87 -16.31 2.79
N GLY A 103 -3.56 -16.11 2.99
CA GLY A 103 -2.56 -16.38 1.96
C GLY A 103 -2.58 -17.84 1.53
N VAL A 104 -2.47 -18.07 0.23
CA VAL A 104 -2.42 -19.43 -0.32
C VAL A 104 -0.96 -19.77 -0.58
N PHE A 105 -0.45 -20.74 0.18
CA PHE A 105 0.94 -21.18 0.07
C PHE A 105 1.03 -22.42 -0.82
N HIS A 106 1.96 -22.37 -1.78
CA HIS A 106 2.15 -23.38 -2.82
C HIS A 106 3.55 -24.01 -2.73
N PRO A 107 3.83 -24.81 -1.68
CA PRO A 107 5.15 -25.43 -1.49
C PRO A 107 5.53 -26.35 -2.66
N GLU A 108 4.55 -26.92 -3.37
CA GLU A 108 4.74 -27.76 -4.56
C GLU A 108 5.41 -27.04 -5.73
N ASN A 109 5.42 -25.70 -5.72
CA ASN A 109 6.09 -24.90 -6.73
C ASN A 109 7.58 -24.75 -6.48
N PHE A 110 8.06 -25.04 -5.27
CA PHE A 110 9.49 -25.18 -5.01
C PHE A 110 10.03 -26.45 -5.68
N LYS A 111 11.11 -26.35 -6.45
CA LYS A 111 11.66 -27.45 -7.28
C LYS A 111 12.93 -28.06 -6.71
N GLY A 112 13.17 -27.86 -5.41
CA GLY A 112 14.38 -28.29 -4.72
C GLY A 112 15.55 -27.32 -4.89
N LYS A 113 16.54 -27.44 -4.02
CA LYS A 113 17.76 -26.61 -3.99
C LYS A 113 18.57 -26.72 -5.29
N GLU A 114 18.64 -27.92 -5.88
CA GLU A 114 19.36 -28.14 -7.14
C GLU A 114 18.81 -27.29 -8.29
N ASN A 115 17.49 -27.12 -8.36
CA ASN A 115 16.81 -26.36 -9.42
C ASN A 115 16.50 -24.90 -9.03
N THR A 116 16.91 -24.48 -7.83
CA THR A 116 16.68 -23.13 -7.30
C THR A 116 18.01 -22.57 -6.77
N PRO A 117 18.89 -22.04 -7.64
CA PRO A 117 20.25 -21.64 -7.25
C PRO A 117 20.34 -20.54 -6.19
N ASP A 118 19.27 -19.77 -6.00
CA ASP A 118 19.13 -18.69 -5.03
C ASP A 118 18.15 -19.04 -3.88
N TRP A 119 17.93 -20.33 -3.61
CA TRP A 119 16.92 -20.81 -2.64
C TRP A 119 17.06 -20.18 -1.25
N GLU A 120 18.26 -19.77 -0.83
CA GLU A 120 18.49 -19.14 0.48
C GLU A 120 17.63 -17.88 0.65
N ILE A 121 17.31 -17.18 -0.45
CA ILE A 121 16.41 -16.01 -0.41
C ILE A 121 15.01 -16.36 0.09
N LEU A 122 14.56 -17.61 -0.07
CA LEU A 122 13.25 -18.05 0.38
C LEU A 122 13.18 -18.07 1.91
N GLU A 123 14.25 -18.48 2.58
CA GLU A 123 14.37 -18.44 4.05
C GLU A 123 14.62 -17.01 4.54
N ASP A 124 15.57 -16.31 3.90
CA ASP A 124 16.02 -14.98 4.31
C ASP A 124 14.98 -13.87 4.09
N CYS A 125 14.00 -14.06 3.19
CA CYS A 125 13.01 -13.02 2.90
C CYS A 125 12.07 -12.72 4.07
N CYS A 126 11.95 -13.65 5.03
CA CYS A 126 11.11 -13.44 6.21
C CYS A 126 11.95 -12.99 7.41
N PRO A 127 11.76 -11.76 7.92
CA PRO A 127 12.52 -11.26 9.07
C PRO A 127 12.21 -12.01 10.38
N PHE A 128 11.20 -12.89 10.36
CA PHE A 128 10.80 -13.73 11.50
C PHE A 128 11.22 -15.19 11.33
N GLY A 129 11.92 -15.56 10.24
CA GLY A 129 12.39 -16.92 10.00
C GLY A 129 11.27 -17.95 9.88
N LEU A 130 10.16 -17.59 9.23
CA LEU A 130 8.96 -18.45 9.15
C LEU A 130 8.95 -19.39 7.95
N TYR A 131 9.89 -19.25 7.02
CA TYR A 131 10.09 -20.20 5.92
C TYR A 131 11.33 -21.02 6.19
N ASN A 132 11.26 -22.32 5.91
CA ASN A 132 12.37 -23.24 6.08
C ASN A 132 12.31 -24.33 5.02
N ILE A 133 13.47 -24.74 4.50
CA ILE A 133 13.57 -25.92 3.65
C ILE A 133 14.02 -27.11 4.50
N ASN A 134 13.16 -28.12 4.61
CA ASN A 134 13.39 -29.27 5.48
C ASN A 134 14.46 -30.23 4.94
N GLU A 135 14.76 -31.29 5.69
CA GLU A 135 15.77 -32.30 5.31
C GLU A 135 15.42 -33.07 4.02
N ASN A 136 14.15 -33.05 3.61
CA ASN A 136 13.65 -33.68 2.38
C ASN A 136 13.68 -32.73 1.16
N ASP A 137 14.25 -31.53 1.30
CA ASP A 137 14.27 -30.50 0.26
C ASP A 137 12.88 -29.95 -0.10
N GLU A 138 12.00 -29.84 0.89
CA GLU A 138 10.65 -29.27 0.76
C GLU A 138 10.54 -27.94 1.51
N LEU A 139 9.86 -26.96 0.92
CA LEU A 139 9.64 -25.65 1.53
C LEU A 139 8.44 -25.67 2.49
N GLU A 140 8.65 -25.25 3.73
CA GLU A 140 7.64 -25.16 4.78
C GLU A 140 7.40 -23.71 5.18
N TRP A 141 6.21 -23.42 5.73
CA TRP A 141 5.83 -22.09 6.21
C TRP A 141 5.02 -22.15 7.52
N ASP A 142 5.52 -21.47 8.55
CA ASP A 142 4.84 -21.24 9.83
C ASP A 142 3.82 -20.08 9.72
N GLY A 143 2.75 -20.28 8.94
CA GLY A 143 1.74 -19.24 8.65
C GLY A 143 1.05 -18.64 9.88
N ASP A 144 0.79 -19.44 10.92
CA ASP A 144 0.14 -19.01 12.16
C ASP A 144 0.94 -17.95 12.95
N LYS A 145 2.24 -17.85 12.70
CA LYS A 145 3.14 -16.88 13.34
C LYS A 145 3.38 -15.63 12.46
N CYS A 146 2.75 -15.56 11.29
CA CYS A 146 2.99 -14.49 10.32
C CYS A 146 2.57 -13.12 10.86
N ALA A 147 3.52 -12.17 10.88
CA ALA A 147 3.27 -10.79 11.28
C ALA A 147 2.64 -9.92 10.17
N ASN A 148 2.23 -10.50 9.04
CA ASN A 148 1.58 -9.80 7.92
C ASN A 148 2.40 -8.63 7.33
N CYS A 149 3.73 -8.69 7.37
CA CYS A 149 4.54 -7.56 6.88
C CYS A 149 4.56 -7.43 5.35
N LEU A 150 4.09 -8.46 4.62
CA LEU A 150 4.10 -8.59 3.16
C LEU A 150 5.49 -8.52 2.51
N GLY A 151 6.57 -8.45 3.30
CA GLY A 151 7.94 -8.32 2.79
C GLY A 151 8.39 -9.52 1.96
N CYS A 152 7.98 -10.74 2.34
CA CYS A 152 8.28 -11.95 1.58
C CYS A 152 7.59 -12.00 0.21
N PHE A 153 6.51 -11.24 0.00
CA PHE A 153 5.70 -11.37 -1.22
C PHE A 153 6.46 -10.98 -2.48
N GLY A 154 7.40 -10.04 -2.39
CA GLY A 154 8.30 -9.68 -3.50
C GLY A 154 9.23 -10.82 -3.95
N VAL A 155 9.43 -11.84 -3.10
CA VAL A 155 10.22 -13.04 -3.39
C VAL A 155 9.32 -14.21 -3.76
N MET A 156 8.30 -14.47 -2.93
CA MET A 156 7.43 -15.65 -3.03
C MET A 156 6.41 -15.54 -4.16
N GLY A 157 5.79 -14.38 -4.35
CA GLY A 157 4.74 -14.16 -5.35
C GLY A 157 5.22 -14.38 -6.78
N PRO A 158 6.30 -13.72 -7.25
CA PRO A 158 6.84 -13.93 -8.58
C PRO A 158 7.31 -15.37 -8.87
N ARG A 159 7.56 -16.17 -7.83
CA ARG A 159 7.94 -17.59 -7.93
C ARG A 159 6.73 -18.53 -7.87
N GLY A 160 5.52 -18.00 -7.73
CA GLY A 160 4.30 -18.80 -7.57
C GLY A 160 4.24 -19.58 -6.26
N LEU A 161 5.07 -19.23 -5.26
CA LEU A 161 5.10 -19.90 -3.96
C LEU A 161 4.03 -19.37 -3.01
N MET A 162 3.50 -18.19 -3.28
CA MET A 162 2.50 -17.53 -2.45
C MET A 162 1.54 -16.71 -3.30
N ASP A 163 0.26 -16.96 -3.14
CA ASP A 163 -0.82 -16.22 -3.78
C ASP A 163 -1.68 -15.48 -2.76
N ILE A 164 -2.24 -14.37 -3.21
CA ILE A 164 -3.23 -13.59 -2.47
C ILE A 164 -4.60 -13.92 -3.05
N PRO A 165 -5.56 -14.44 -2.25
CA PRO A 165 -6.87 -14.79 -2.76
C PRO A 165 -7.68 -13.53 -3.10
N PRO A 166 -8.64 -13.61 -4.04
CA PRO A 166 -9.50 -12.49 -4.44
C PRO A 166 -10.17 -11.74 -3.28
N VAL A 167 -10.61 -12.46 -2.24
CA VAL A 167 -11.26 -11.89 -1.06
C VAL A 167 -10.38 -10.87 -0.32
N GLN A 168 -9.06 -11.02 -0.37
CA GLN A 168 -8.14 -10.06 0.23
C GLN A 168 -8.10 -8.75 -0.59
N PHE A 169 -8.18 -8.83 -1.92
CA PHE A 169 -8.25 -7.63 -2.76
C PHE A 169 -9.52 -6.82 -2.49
N ASP A 170 -10.68 -7.49 -2.43
CA ASP A 170 -11.95 -6.84 -2.08
C ASP A 170 -11.90 -6.14 -0.72
N ALA A 171 -11.27 -6.78 0.27
CA ALA A 171 -11.11 -6.23 1.61
C ALA A 171 -10.16 -5.02 1.64
N VAL A 172 -9.04 -5.08 0.91
CA VAL A 172 -8.09 -3.96 0.81
C VAL A 172 -8.73 -2.77 0.10
N ASP A 173 -9.49 -2.98 -0.97
CA ASP A 173 -10.17 -1.90 -1.70
C ASP A 173 -11.18 -1.18 -0.81
N ALA A 174 -11.98 -1.93 -0.03
CA ALA A 174 -12.88 -1.34 0.94
C ALA A 174 -12.12 -0.61 2.07
N ALA A 175 -11.01 -1.18 2.55
CA ALA A 175 -10.19 -0.56 3.58
C ALA A 175 -9.49 0.73 3.10
N ILE A 176 -9.16 0.84 1.82
CA ILE A 176 -8.66 2.08 1.21
C ILE A 176 -9.73 3.18 1.30
N ALA A 177 -10.98 2.85 0.97
CA ALA A 177 -12.09 3.79 1.09
C ALA A 177 -12.33 4.22 2.54
N ASP A 178 -12.32 3.27 3.49
CA ASP A 178 -12.44 3.57 4.92
C ASP A 178 -11.31 4.47 5.44
N ALA A 179 -10.07 4.19 5.04
CA ALA A 179 -8.93 5.00 5.42
C ALA A 179 -9.00 6.41 4.81
N CYS A 180 -9.51 6.55 3.58
CA CYS A 180 -9.79 7.84 2.96
C CYS A 180 -10.81 8.65 3.77
N LEU A 181 -11.92 8.02 4.19
CA LEU A 181 -12.90 8.64 5.09
C LEU A 181 -12.23 9.11 6.40
N GLY A 182 -11.31 8.32 6.94
CA GLY A 182 -10.50 8.70 8.10
C GLY A 182 -9.73 10.02 7.89
N VAL A 183 -9.15 10.22 6.72
CA VAL A 183 -8.44 11.47 6.38
C VAL A 183 -9.40 12.65 6.26
N GLU A 184 -10.50 12.49 5.54
CA GLU A 184 -11.49 13.55 5.37
C GLU A 184 -12.07 14.01 6.71
N LYS A 185 -12.35 13.07 7.61
CA LYS A 185 -12.78 13.38 8.98
C LYS A 185 -11.70 14.10 9.79
N ALA A 186 -10.43 13.70 9.65
CA ALA A 186 -9.32 14.31 10.38
C ALA A 186 -9.16 15.79 10.04
N VAL A 187 -9.15 16.09 8.74
CA VAL A 187 -9.01 17.47 8.22
C VAL A 187 -10.32 18.27 8.45
N GLY A 188 -11.45 17.58 8.31
CA GLY A 188 -12.79 18.13 8.49
C GLY A 188 -13.63 18.01 7.22
N ASN A 189 -14.87 17.59 7.38
CA ASN A 189 -15.82 17.41 6.28
C ASN A 189 -15.96 18.70 5.46
N GLY A 190 -15.84 18.58 4.14
CA GLY A 190 -15.92 19.72 3.21
C GLY A 190 -14.67 20.62 3.18
N LYS A 191 -13.57 20.23 3.83
CA LYS A 191 -12.29 20.95 3.80
C LYS A 191 -11.21 20.28 2.96
N VAL A 192 -11.57 19.23 2.22
CA VAL A 192 -10.68 18.53 1.30
C VAL A 192 -11.13 18.83 -0.13
N GLY A 193 -10.20 19.26 -0.97
CA GLY A 193 -10.40 19.43 -2.41
C GLY A 193 -9.50 18.49 -3.19
N TYR A 194 -9.98 17.99 -4.32
CA TYR A 194 -9.31 16.98 -5.11
C TYR A 194 -8.96 17.53 -6.50
N VAL A 195 -7.72 17.32 -6.93
CA VAL A 195 -7.22 17.64 -8.26
C VAL A 195 -6.55 16.39 -8.84
N ASN A 196 -7.26 15.70 -9.73
CA ASN A 196 -6.81 14.48 -10.37
C ASN A 196 -6.27 14.76 -11.78
N MET A 197 -5.02 14.37 -12.04
CA MET A 197 -4.37 14.47 -13.34
C MET A 197 -4.52 13.15 -14.11
N ALA A 198 -5.28 13.15 -15.21
CA ALA A 198 -5.37 12.04 -16.16
C ALA A 198 -4.48 12.31 -17.37
N VAL A 199 -3.17 12.28 -17.12
CA VAL A 199 -2.13 12.64 -18.09
C VAL A 199 -1.12 11.51 -18.06
N ASP A 200 -0.82 10.83 -19.17
CA ASP A 200 0.15 9.72 -19.20
C ASP A 200 -0.13 8.64 -18.13
N VAL A 201 -1.36 8.14 -18.09
CA VAL A 201 -1.78 7.14 -17.09
C VAL A 201 -0.94 5.88 -17.27
N SER A 202 -0.09 5.60 -16.29
CA SER A 202 0.77 4.42 -16.27
C SER A 202 -0.04 3.16 -15.97
N PRO A 203 0.29 2.00 -16.56
CA PRO A 203 -0.40 0.74 -16.27
C PRO A 203 -0.17 0.25 -14.83
N ALA A 204 0.99 0.58 -14.25
CA ALA A 204 1.35 0.23 -12.88
C ALA A 204 1.24 1.44 -11.95
N CYS A 205 1.14 1.17 -10.65
CA CYS A 205 1.10 2.22 -9.64
C CYS A 205 2.52 2.68 -9.22
N ASP A 206 2.62 3.78 -8.47
CA ASP A 206 3.92 4.34 -8.01
C ASP A 206 4.75 3.41 -7.12
N CYS A 207 4.15 2.32 -6.63
CA CYS A 207 4.90 1.29 -5.91
C CYS A 207 5.79 0.47 -6.86
N ALA A 208 5.52 0.49 -8.17
CA ALA A 208 6.42 -0.05 -9.17
C ALA A 208 7.61 0.88 -9.34
N GLY A 209 8.82 0.31 -9.37
CA GLY A 209 10.07 1.07 -9.57
C GLY A 209 10.29 1.55 -11.01
N HIS A 210 9.28 1.47 -11.88
CA HIS A 210 9.34 1.84 -13.28
C HIS A 210 7.98 2.39 -13.76
N ALA A 211 8.01 3.09 -14.90
CA ALA A 211 6.82 3.45 -15.67
C ALA A 211 6.88 2.76 -17.05
N ASP A 212 5.73 2.58 -17.68
CA ASP A 212 5.61 2.00 -19.02
C ASP A 212 4.80 2.94 -19.93
N VAL A 213 4.61 2.58 -21.19
CA VAL A 213 3.80 3.34 -22.15
C VAL A 213 2.42 3.62 -21.57
N PRO A 214 1.93 4.88 -21.62
CA PRO A 214 0.62 5.23 -21.12
C PRO A 214 -0.50 4.40 -21.74
N ILE A 215 -1.43 3.93 -20.91
CA ILE A 215 -2.56 3.10 -21.36
C ILE A 215 -3.76 3.93 -21.84
N VAL A 216 -3.81 5.21 -21.48
CA VAL A 216 -4.81 6.16 -22.00
C VAL A 216 -4.14 7.48 -22.41
N PRO A 217 -4.69 8.17 -23.43
CA PRO A 217 -4.21 9.51 -23.80
C PRO A 217 -4.48 10.52 -22.69
N HIS A 218 -3.89 11.71 -22.80
CA HIS A 218 -4.19 12.81 -21.89
C HIS A 218 -5.67 13.18 -21.95
N LEU A 219 -6.40 12.99 -20.85
CA LEU A 219 -7.79 13.38 -20.70
C LEU A 219 -7.93 14.74 -20.00
N GLY A 220 -6.85 15.21 -19.36
CA GLY A 220 -6.77 16.52 -18.73
C GLY A 220 -6.73 16.46 -17.21
N ILE A 221 -7.22 17.52 -16.57
CA ILE A 221 -7.23 17.69 -15.12
C ILE A 221 -8.68 17.79 -14.66
N PHE A 222 -9.03 16.98 -13.66
CA PHE A 222 -10.35 16.97 -13.04
C PHE A 222 -10.26 17.53 -11.63
N ALA A 223 -11.24 18.33 -11.23
CA ALA A 223 -11.33 18.87 -9.88
C ALA A 223 -12.69 18.55 -9.27
N SER A 224 -12.71 18.21 -7.99
CA SER A 224 -13.90 17.82 -7.25
C SER A 224 -13.77 18.18 -5.77
N THR A 225 -14.90 18.28 -5.08
CA THR A 225 -14.97 18.30 -3.61
C THR A 225 -15.22 16.90 -3.03
N ASP A 226 -15.35 15.89 -3.88
CA ASP A 226 -15.52 14.47 -3.55
C ASP A 226 -14.29 13.69 -4.05
N ALA A 227 -13.89 12.65 -3.31
CA ALA A 227 -12.76 11.81 -3.59
C ALA A 227 -13.06 10.87 -4.77
N VAL A 228 -12.50 11.19 -5.94
CA VAL A 228 -12.63 10.39 -7.19
C VAL A 228 -11.31 9.76 -7.60
#